data_AF-A0A453DX25-F1
#
_entry.id   AF-A0A453DX25-F1
#
_cell.length_a   1.000
_cell.length_b   1.000
_cell.length_c   1.000
_cell.angle_alpha   90.00
_cell.angle_beta   90.00
_cell.angle_gamma   90.00
#
_symmetry.space_group_name_H-M   'P 1'
#
loop_
_entity.id
_entity.type
_entity.pdbx_description
1 polymer ?
#
loop_
_entity_poly.entity_id
_entity_poly.type
_entity_poly.pdbx_seq_one_letter_code
_entity_poly.pdbx_strand_id
1 'polypeptide(L)' 'MRWKEQYFVNVGVDCGLTIAGFYYVCFSCSDGSISGFYYDPNSSPFQKLELKCTNEKQSGFTFSSYELQ' A
#
# COMPACT_ATOMS: atom_id res chain seq x y z
N MET A 1 8.21 -8.49 -0.12
CA MET A 1 7.49 -8.20 1.14
C MET A 1 6.06 -8.73 1.06
N ARG A 2 5.36 -8.83 2.20
CA ARG A 2 3.91 -9.07 2.28
C ARG A 2 3.30 -7.97 3.14
N TRP A 3 2.30 -7.25 2.64
CA TRP A 3 1.63 -6.17 3.36
C TRP A 3 0.21 -6.57 3.74
N LYS A 4 -0.11 -6.43 5.03
CA LYS A 4 -1.41 -6.79 5.59
C LYS A 4 -2.03 -5.59 6.28
N GLU A 5 -3.14 -5.12 5.74
CA GLU A 5 -3.98 -4.11 6.35
C GLU A 5 -4.59 -4.63 7.66
N GLN A 6 -4.71 -3.75 8.66
CA GLN A 6 -5.17 -4.11 10.01
C GLN A 6 -6.54 -3.49 10.33
N TYR A 7 -6.74 -2.22 9.95
CA TYR A 7 -7.96 -1.47 10.25
C TYR A 7 -8.13 -0.33 9.27
N PHE A 8 -9.38 0.10 9.09
CA PHE A 8 -9.70 1.32 8.38
C PHE A 8 -9.46 2.55 9.27
N VAL A 9 -9.01 3.64 8.67
CA VAL A 9 -8.87 4.94 9.34
C VAL A 9 -9.82 5.92 8.66
N ASN A 10 -10.62 6.66 9.45
CA ASN A 10 -11.55 7.69 8.98
C ASN A 10 -12.55 7.21 7.90
N VAL A 11 -13.16 6.03 8.09
CA VAL A 11 -14.11 5.46 7.13
C VAL A 11 -15.57 5.67 7.57
N GLY A 12 -16.45 5.93 6.61
CA GLY A 12 -17.90 5.94 6.83
C GLY A 12 -18.46 4.54 7.10
N VAL A 13 -19.72 4.47 7.53
CA VAL A 13 -20.36 3.22 8.02
C VAL A 13 -20.37 2.10 6.97
N ASP A 14 -20.38 2.43 5.68
CA ASP A 14 -20.49 1.46 4.58
C ASP A 14 -19.48 1.74 3.45
N CYS A 15 -18.21 1.36 3.59
CA CYS A 15 -17.24 1.52 2.50
C CYS A 15 -17.32 0.41 1.43
N GLY A 16 -17.97 -0.73 1.71
CA GLY A 16 -18.11 -1.83 0.75
C GLY A 16 -16.78 -2.48 0.32
N LEU A 17 -15.69 -2.23 1.05
CA LEU A 17 -14.36 -2.77 0.76
C LEU A 17 -13.99 -3.87 1.76
N THR A 18 -13.26 -4.88 1.28
CA THR A 18 -12.63 -5.90 2.13
C THR A 18 -11.14 -5.63 2.25
N ILE A 19 -10.61 -5.80 3.46
CA ILE A 19 -9.17 -5.80 3.77
C ILE A 19 -8.74 -7.15 4.35
N ALA A 20 -9.52 -8.21 4.13
CA ALA A 20 -9.29 -9.54 4.69
C ALA A 20 -8.04 -10.22 4.13
N GLY A 21 -7.64 -9.89 2.90
CA GLY A 21 -6.47 -10.39 2.20
C GLY A 21 -5.15 -9.73 2.60
N PHE A 22 -4.14 -9.89 1.75
CA PHE A 22 -2.84 -9.22 1.87
C PHE A 22 -2.22 -9.00 0.48
N TYR A 23 -1.22 -8.13 0.39
CA TYR A 23 -0.49 -7.88 -0.85
C TYR A 23 0.83 -8.64 -0.87
N TYR A 24 1.14 -9.28 -1.99
CA TYR A 24 2.53 -9.59 -2.36
C TYR A 24 3.16 -8.34 -2.93
N VAL A 25 4.31 -7.93 -2.41
CA VAL A 25 4.92 -6.64 -2.75
C VAL A 25 6.40 -6.81 -3.13
N CYS A 26 6.80 -6.19 -4.22
CA CYS A 26 8.18 -6.05 -4.67
C CYS A 26 8.57 -4.56 -4.62
N PHE A 27 9.69 -4.27 -3.96
CA PHE A 27 10.30 -2.94 -3.96
C PHE A 27 11.56 -2.98 -4.82
N SER A 28 11.64 -2.04 -5.77
CA SER A 28 12.77 -1.87 -6.65
C SER A 28 13.78 -0.91 -6.03
N CYS A 29 14.93 -1.43 -5.58
CA CYS A 29 15.99 -0.59 -5.03
C CYS A 29 16.66 0.31 -6.08
N SER A 30 16.48 0.04 -7.38
CA SER A 30 17.10 0.84 -8.45
C SER A 30 16.38 2.16 -8.70
N ASP A 31 15.05 2.19 -8.57
CA ASP A 31 14.24 3.37 -8.89
C ASP A 31 13.18 3.71 -7.83
N GLY A 32 13.12 2.94 -6.74
CA GLY A 32 12.16 3.14 -5.65
C GLY A 32 10.72 2.75 -5.99
N SER A 33 10.45 2.14 -7.14
CA SER A 33 9.11 1.71 -7.50
C SER A 33 8.62 0.52 -6.66
N ILE A 34 7.32 0.46 -6.44
CA ILE A 34 6.66 -0.65 -5.74
C ILE A 34 5.64 -1.27 -6.68
N SER A 35 5.71 -2.59 -6.82
CA SER A 35 4.73 -3.38 -7.56
C SER A 35 4.18 -4.49 -6.67
N GLY A 36 2.95 -4.92 -6.94
CA GLY A 36 2.36 -5.99 -6.14
C GLY A 36 1.02 -6.48 -6.65
N PHE A 37 0.52 -7.51 -5.97
CA PHE A 37 -0.80 -8.08 -6.21
C PHE A 37 -1.52 -8.34 -4.89
N TYR A 38 -2.80 -7.98 -4.83
CA TYR A 38 -3.67 -8.34 -3.72
C TYR A 38 -4.10 -9.82 -3.84
N TYR A 39 -4.10 -10.51 -2.71
CA TYR A 39 -4.56 -11.88 -2.58
C TYR A 39 -5.61 -11.99 -1.47
N ASP A 40 -6.80 -12.42 -1.88
CA ASP A 40 -7.89 -12.89 -1.02
C ASP A 40 -8.69 -13.94 -1.84
N PRO A 41 -8.89 -15.17 -1.33
CA PRO A 41 -9.65 -16.20 -2.02
C PRO A 41 -11.07 -15.79 -2.45
N ASN A 42 -11.68 -14.84 -1.74
CA ASN A 42 -13.05 -14.39 -2.02
C ASN A 42 -13.11 -13.12 -2.86
N SER A 43 -11.96 -12.59 -3.28
CA SER A 43 -11.87 -11.38 -4.10
C SER A 43 -11.48 -11.71 -5.54
N SER A 44 -11.70 -10.76 -6.45
CA SER A 44 -11.21 -10.86 -7.82
C SER A 44 -9.69 -11.07 -7.84
N PRO A 45 -9.17 -12.05 -8.60
CA PRO A 45 -7.75 -12.37 -8.60
C PRO A 45 -6.93 -11.31 -9.34
N PHE A 46 -5.61 -11.29 -9.07
CA PHE A 46 -4.62 -10.49 -9.80
C PHE A 46 -4.86 -8.97 -9.82
N GLN A 47 -5.49 -8.41 -8.78
CA GLN A 47 -5.60 -6.97 -8.61
C GLN A 47 -4.21 -6.37 -8.39
N LYS A 48 -3.78 -5.49 -9.30
CA LYS A 48 -2.40 -4.98 -9.38
C LYS A 48 -2.23 -3.70 -8.57
N LEU A 49 -1.11 -3.60 -7.85
CA LEU A 49 -0.63 -2.40 -7.15
C LEU A 49 0.61 -1.88 -7.87
N GLU A 50 0.63 -0.60 -8.24
CA GLU A 50 1.81 0.09 -8.81
C GLU A 50 1.96 1.47 -8.17
N LEU A 51 3.09 1.70 -7.51
CA LEU A 51 3.40 2.96 -6.85
C LEU A 51 4.77 3.47 -7.29
N LYS A 52 4.89 4.79 -7.43
CA LYS A 52 6.14 5.50 -7.64
C LYS A 52 6.20 6.69 -6.69
N CYS A 53 7.38 6.97 -6.14
CA CYS A 53 7.59 8.16 -5.33
C CYS A 53 7.39 9.42 -6.18
N THR A 54 6.61 10.37 -5.69
CA THR A 54 6.41 11.68 -6.33
C THR A 54 7.39 12.68 -5.72
N ASN A 55 8.31 13.20 -6.54
CA ASN A 55 9.28 14.24 -6.14
C ASN A 55 8.76 15.66 -6.44
N GLU A 56 7.48 15.81 -6.77
CA GLU A 56 6.91 17.11 -7.07
C GLU A 56 6.86 17.97 -5.79
N LYS A 57 7.36 19.19 -5.91
CA LYS A 57 7.73 20.11 -4.82
C LYS A 57 6.59 20.53 -3.87
N GLN A 58 5.38 19.98 -3.99
CA GLN A 58 4.20 20.49 -3.27
C GLN A 58 3.26 19.45 -2.64
N SER A 59 3.55 18.14 -2.64
CA SER A 59 2.55 17.18 -2.09
C SER A 59 3.08 15.98 -1.29
N GLY A 60 4.38 15.64 -1.37
CA GLY A 60 4.94 14.50 -0.63
C GLY A 60 5.95 14.93 0.44
N PHE A 61 5.84 14.37 1.64
CA PHE A 61 6.88 14.45 2.67
C PHE A 61 7.59 13.10 2.79
N THR A 62 8.92 13.10 2.71
CA THR A 62 9.75 11.93 3.04
C THR A 62 10.65 12.31 4.21
N PHE A 63 10.68 11.47 5.24
CA PHE A 63 11.54 11.67 6.39
C PHE A 63 12.71 10.70 6.31
N SER A 64 13.95 11.20 6.38
CA SER A 64 15.16 10.35 6.38
C SER A 64 15.39 9.63 7.71
N SER A 65 14.72 10.07 8.77
CA SER A 65 14.76 9.46 10.09
C SER A 65 13.44 9.71 10.82
N TYR A 66 13.08 8.76 11.67
CA TYR A 66 11.96 8.84 12.60
C TYR A 66 12.36 8.08 13.86
N GLU A 67 12.06 8.63 15.02
CA GLU A 67 12.26 7.99 16.32
C GLU A 67 10.92 7.94 17.04
N LEU A 68 10.51 6.73 17.44
CA LEU A 68 9.30 6.53 18.21
C LEU A 68 9.63 6.85 19.67
N GLN A 69 8.96 7.86 20.22
CA GLN A 69 9.16 8.30 21.60
C GLN A 69 8.59 7.30 22.61
#